data_AF-A0A7C4FE04-F1
#
_entry.id   AF-A0A7C4FE04-F1
#
_cell.length_a   1.000
_cell.length_b   1.000
_cell.length_c   1.000
_cell.angle_alpha   90.00
_cell.angle_beta   90.00
_cell.angle_gamma   90.00
#
_symmetry.space_group_name_H-M   'P 1'
#
loop_
_entity.id
_entity.type
_entity.pdbx_description
1 polymer ?
#
loop_
_entity_poly.entity_id
_entity_poly.type
_entity_poly.pdbx_seq_one_letter_code
_entity_poly.pdbx_strand_id
1 'polypeptide(L)'
;MPRRALSMVTKPFARKGAVFQPLLTSKCLSCEFFRVCIGSTRPLISYRVVEARVHFNRCPALSEEMQVVIVEEMPARLVVEAPFIAPGVEITYRRPASCPDSMDCEHLGVEDGEKARIVKVLERLAPNLWLVEAELLEPPTPRLWLAAKQKLLQRPRR
;
A
#
# COMPACT_ATOMS: atom_id res chain seq x y z
N MET A 1 -4.45 -14.02 7.85
CA MET A 1 -5.65 -13.54 7.12
C MET A 1 -5.35 -12.13 6.66
N PRO A 2 -5.66 -11.77 5.41
CA PRO A 2 -5.36 -10.44 4.88
C PRO A 2 -6.10 -9.36 5.68
N ARG A 3 -5.42 -8.25 5.94
CA ARG A 3 -5.98 -7.14 6.71
C ARG A 3 -7.17 -6.55 5.97
N ARG A 4 -8.28 -6.34 6.70
CA ARG A 4 -9.45 -5.61 6.19
C ARG A 4 -9.47 -4.16 6.64
N ALA A 5 -9.92 -3.28 5.76
CA ALA A 5 -10.10 -1.87 6.05
C ALA A 5 -11.37 -1.34 5.39
N LEU A 6 -11.94 -0.27 5.97
CA LEU A 6 -12.95 0.55 5.32
C LEU A 6 -12.24 1.53 4.37
N SER A 7 -12.75 1.68 3.16
CA SER A 7 -12.26 2.62 2.16
C SER A 7 -13.41 3.18 1.33
N MET A 8 -13.13 4.09 0.40
CA MET A 8 -14.11 4.60 -0.55
C MET A 8 -13.53 4.60 -1.95
N VAL A 9 -14.34 4.19 -2.93
CA VAL A 9 -13.95 4.10 -4.34
C VAL A 9 -15.06 4.64 -5.23
N THR A 10 -14.72 5.03 -6.46
CA THR A 10 -15.74 5.42 -7.44
C THR A 10 -16.63 4.22 -7.79
N LYS A 11 -17.86 4.49 -8.22
CA LYS A 11 -18.86 3.46 -8.55
C LYS A 11 -18.35 2.33 -9.46
N PRO A 12 -17.51 2.59 -10.50
CA PRO A 12 -16.94 1.50 -11.29
C PRO A 12 -16.15 0.48 -10.46
N PHE A 13 -15.39 0.90 -9.44
CA PHE A 13 -14.61 0.01 -8.59
C PHE A 13 -15.41 -0.57 -7.41
N ALA A 14 -16.62 -0.10 -7.15
CA ALA A 14 -17.46 -0.52 -6.02
C ALA A 14 -18.15 -1.88 -6.22
N ARG A 15 -17.40 -2.89 -6.65
CA ARG A 15 -17.88 -4.26 -6.89
C ARG A 15 -16.92 -5.27 -6.27
N LYS A 16 -17.46 -6.34 -5.70
CA LYS A 16 -16.66 -7.42 -5.11
C LYS A 16 -15.65 -7.97 -6.12
N GLY A 17 -14.41 -8.12 -5.69
CA GLY A 17 -13.28 -8.60 -6.50
C GLY A 17 -12.56 -7.52 -7.29
N ALA A 18 -13.08 -6.28 -7.39
CA ALA A 18 -12.34 -5.19 -8.00
C ALA A 18 -11.07 -4.88 -7.22
N VAL A 19 -9.99 -4.56 -7.94
CA VAL A 19 -8.70 -4.19 -7.37
C VAL A 19 -8.41 -2.75 -7.73
N PHE A 20 -7.91 -1.98 -6.76
CA PHE A 20 -7.48 -0.61 -6.97
C PHE A 20 -6.25 -0.31 -6.12
N GLN A 21 -5.51 0.73 -6.50
CA GLN A 21 -4.45 1.33 -5.69
C GLN A 21 -4.88 2.76 -5.33
N PRO A 22 -4.85 3.15 -4.04
CA PRO A 22 -5.26 4.47 -3.61
C PRO A 22 -4.30 5.53 -4.16
N LEU A 23 -4.85 6.69 -4.54
CA LEU A 23 -4.09 7.82 -5.06
C LEU A 23 -4.33 9.05 -4.19
N LEU A 24 -3.24 9.69 -3.74
CA LEU A 24 -3.29 10.94 -3.00
C LEU A 24 -3.31 12.13 -3.96
N THR A 25 -4.26 13.04 -3.75
CA THR A 25 -4.27 14.37 -4.40
C THR A 25 -4.09 15.47 -3.36
N SER A 26 -3.79 16.69 -3.80
CA SER A 26 -3.66 17.85 -2.90
C SER A 26 -4.93 18.08 -2.07
N LYS A 27 -6.11 17.89 -2.67
CA LYS A 27 -7.41 18.06 -1.99
C LYS A 27 -7.70 16.98 -0.93
N CYS A 28 -7.03 15.83 -0.98
CA CYS A 28 -7.23 14.76 0.00
C CYS A 28 -6.72 15.16 1.40
N LEU A 29 -5.68 16.00 1.49
CA LEU A 29 -5.01 16.31 2.76
C LEU A 29 -5.87 17.16 3.70
N SER A 30 -6.78 17.95 3.14
CA SER A 30 -7.74 18.77 3.87
C SER A 30 -9.15 18.19 3.83
N CYS A 31 -9.33 16.97 3.30
CA CYS A 31 -10.64 16.34 3.17
C CYS A 31 -11.08 15.74 4.51
N GLU A 32 -12.30 16.06 4.94
CA GLU A 32 -12.91 15.51 6.16
C GLU A 32 -12.98 13.97 6.15
N PHE A 33 -13.18 13.38 4.96
CA PHE A 33 -13.26 11.93 4.78
C PHE A 33 -11.90 11.25 4.60
N PHE A 34 -10.78 11.97 4.69
CA PHE A 34 -9.44 11.42 4.42
C PHE A 34 -9.19 10.10 5.18
N ARG A 35 -9.47 10.09 6.49
CA ARG A 35 -9.22 8.94 7.37
C ARG A 35 -9.95 7.67 6.93
N VAL A 36 -11.20 7.81 6.47
CA VAL A 36 -12.04 6.69 6.03
C VAL A 36 -11.83 6.36 4.55
N CYS A 37 -11.41 7.31 3.73
CA CYS A 37 -11.20 7.13 2.30
C CYS A 37 -9.91 6.34 2.01
N ILE A 38 -8.77 6.99 2.19
CA ILE A 38 -7.44 6.42 1.90
C ILE A 38 -6.54 6.38 3.15
N GLY A 39 -6.87 7.09 4.22
CA GLY A 39 -6.05 7.18 5.43
C GLY A 39 -5.92 5.86 6.20
N SER A 40 -6.80 4.90 5.95
CA SER A 40 -6.78 3.52 6.45
C SER A 40 -6.02 2.55 5.54
N THR A 41 -5.49 3.04 4.41
CA THR A 41 -4.78 2.30 3.37
C THR A 41 -3.33 2.78 3.26
N ARG A 42 -2.49 2.03 2.55
CA ARG A 42 -1.08 2.31 2.30
C ARG A 42 -0.88 2.86 0.88
N PRO A 43 0.02 3.83 0.70
CA PRO A 43 0.43 4.25 -0.63
C PRO A 43 1.15 3.11 -1.35
N LEU A 44 0.96 3.01 -2.67
CA LEU A 44 1.58 2.00 -3.55
C LEU A 44 1.22 0.53 -3.23
N ILE A 45 0.22 0.30 -2.38
CA ILE A 45 -0.33 -1.04 -2.12
C ILE A 45 -1.70 -1.17 -2.78
N SER A 46 -1.92 -2.31 -3.44
CA SER A 46 -3.22 -2.62 -4.03
C SER A 46 -4.17 -3.21 -2.99
N TYR A 47 -5.45 -2.94 -3.18
CA TYR A 47 -6.53 -3.38 -2.31
C TYR A 47 -7.62 -4.05 -3.14
N ARG A 48 -8.16 -5.16 -2.64
CA ARG A 48 -9.28 -5.88 -3.25
C ARG A 48 -10.57 -5.59 -2.51
N VAL A 49 -11.62 -5.18 -3.22
CA VAL A 49 -12.95 -4.98 -2.65
C VAL A 49 -13.55 -6.34 -2.29
N VAL A 50 -13.95 -6.50 -1.02
CA VAL A 50 -14.66 -7.71 -0.55
C VAL A 50 -16.14 -7.47 -0.31
N GLU A 51 -16.53 -6.22 -0.04
CA GLU A 51 -17.92 -5.82 0.18
C GLU A 51 -18.13 -4.36 -0.23
N ALA A 52 -19.27 -4.07 -0.85
CA ALA A 52 -19.72 -2.70 -1.10
C ALA A 52 -20.89 -2.37 -0.17
N ARG A 53 -20.86 -1.19 0.45
CA ARG A 53 -21.90 -0.68 1.35
C ARG A 53 -22.83 0.28 0.61
N VAL A 54 -24.02 0.52 1.15
CA VAL A 54 -25.03 1.43 0.56
C VAL A 54 -24.82 2.91 0.95
N HIS A 55 -23.63 3.27 1.42
CA HIS A 55 -23.30 4.64 1.82
C HIS A 55 -22.39 5.30 0.79
N PHE A 56 -22.67 6.57 0.50
CA PHE A 56 -22.03 7.33 -0.58
C PHE A 56 -21.60 8.70 -0.07
N ASN A 57 -20.46 9.18 -0.55
CA ASN A 57 -19.93 10.51 -0.26
C ASN A 57 -19.38 11.14 -1.53
N ARG A 58 -19.47 12.47 -1.66
CA ARG A 58 -18.91 13.17 -2.83
C ARG A 58 -17.44 13.49 -2.61
N CYS A 59 -16.58 13.12 -3.56
CA CYS A 59 -15.15 13.43 -3.51
C CYS A 59 -14.89 14.84 -4.06
N PRO A 60 -14.32 15.78 -3.28
CA PRO A 60 -13.99 17.12 -3.76
C PRO A 60 -12.88 17.13 -4.83
N ALA A 61 -12.03 16.10 -4.85
CA ALA A 61 -10.92 15.99 -5.81
C ALA A 61 -11.42 15.59 -7.21
N LEU A 62 -12.30 14.59 -7.27
CA LEU A 62 -12.81 14.02 -8.52
C LEU A 62 -14.13 14.65 -8.96
N SER A 63 -14.83 15.34 -8.06
CA SER A 63 -16.22 15.79 -8.25
C SER A 63 -17.23 14.66 -8.48
N GLU A 64 -16.84 13.43 -8.16
CA GLU A 64 -17.62 12.20 -8.33
C GLU A 64 -18.16 11.65 -6.99
N GLU A 65 -19.16 10.79 -7.10
CA GLU A 65 -19.67 9.99 -5.98
C GLU A 65 -18.74 8.81 -5.70
N MET A 66 -18.37 8.66 -4.43
CA MET A 66 -17.58 7.57 -3.91
C MET A 66 -18.48 6.69 -3.04
N GLN A 67 -18.42 5.39 -3.26
CA GLN A 67 -19.15 4.40 -2.48
C GLN A 67 -18.23 3.80 -1.41
N VAL A 68 -18.76 3.63 -0.20
CA VAL A 68 -18.05 2.99 0.91
C VAL A 68 -17.89 1.49 0.63
N VAL A 69 -16.68 0.98 0.81
CA VAL A 69 -16.32 -0.43 0.58
C VAL A 69 -15.50 -0.98 1.75
N ILE A 70 -15.61 -2.30 1.96
CA ILE A 70 -14.62 -3.04 2.74
C ILE A 70 -13.63 -3.66 1.76
N VAL A 71 -12.35 -3.50 2.07
CA VAL A 71 -11.25 -3.94 1.23
C VAL A 71 -10.28 -4.83 2.00
N GLU A 72 -9.64 -5.75 1.30
CA GLU A 72 -8.51 -6.54 1.78
C GLU A 72 -7.21 -6.00 1.18
N GLU A 73 -6.21 -5.78 2.05
CA GLU A 73 -4.87 -5.40 1.64
C GLU A 73 -4.20 -6.56 0.88
N MET A 74 -3.68 -6.27 -0.31
CA MET A 74 -2.95 -7.27 -1.10
C MET A 74 -1.47 -7.30 -0.70
N PRO A 75 -0.75 -8.42 -0.91
CA PRO A 75 0.67 -8.51 -0.63
C PRO A 75 1.47 -7.39 -1.31
N ALA A 76 2.35 -6.77 -0.53
CA ALA A 76 3.27 -5.74 -0.97
C ALA A 76 4.47 -6.37 -1.70
N ARG A 77 4.97 -5.72 -2.76
CA ARG A 77 6.24 -6.10 -3.38
C ARG A 77 7.38 -5.39 -2.67
N LEU A 78 8.18 -6.12 -1.91
CA LEU A 78 9.25 -5.58 -1.10
C LEU A 78 10.60 -6.09 -1.58
N VAL A 79 11.60 -5.23 -1.49
CA VAL A 79 13.00 -5.64 -1.57
C VAL A 79 13.47 -5.89 -0.13
N VAL A 80 13.99 -7.08 0.13
CA VAL A 80 14.40 -7.51 1.46
C VAL A 80 15.85 -7.97 1.41
N GLU A 81 16.64 -7.48 2.36
CA GLU A 81 18.02 -7.90 2.56
C GLU A 81 18.07 -8.96 3.68
N ALA A 82 18.36 -10.22 3.32
CA ALA A 82 18.50 -11.34 4.24
C ALA A 82 19.34 -12.47 3.62
N PRO A 83 20.11 -13.24 4.41
CA PRO A 83 20.91 -14.36 3.90
C PRO A 83 20.05 -15.48 3.28
N PHE A 84 18.82 -15.65 3.77
CA PHE A 84 17.87 -16.63 3.30
C PHE A 84 16.43 -16.14 3.48
N ILE A 85 15.57 -16.40 2.49
CA ILE A 85 14.14 -16.14 2.56
C ILE A 85 13.36 -17.35 2.04
N ALA A 86 12.26 -17.67 2.71
CA ALA A 86 11.28 -18.64 2.25
C ALA A 86 9.85 -18.13 2.48
N PRO A 87 8.86 -18.61 1.70
CA PRO A 87 7.45 -18.39 1.99
C PRO A 87 7.07 -18.84 3.40
N GLY A 88 6.19 -18.08 4.06
CA GLY A 88 5.72 -18.31 5.43
C GLY A 88 6.59 -17.67 6.51
N VAL A 89 7.81 -17.24 6.19
CA VAL A 89 8.71 -16.58 7.16
C VAL A 89 8.18 -15.20 7.51
N GLU A 90 8.14 -14.90 8.82
CA GLU A 90 7.92 -13.54 9.31
C GLU A 90 9.25 -12.82 9.46
N ILE A 91 9.31 -11.60 8.94
CA ILE A 91 10.48 -10.74 8.99
C ILE A 91 10.11 -9.39 9.59
N THR A 92 11.11 -8.71 10.15
CA THR A 92 11.04 -7.27 10.36
C THR A 92 11.60 -6.60 9.13
N TYR A 93 10.76 -5.87 8.39
CA TYR A 93 11.19 -5.10 7.24
C TYR A 93 12.22 -4.07 7.67
N ARG A 94 13.37 -4.13 7.01
CA ARG A 94 14.43 -3.13 7.11
C ARG A 94 14.71 -2.64 5.70
N ARG A 95 14.87 -1.33 5.56
CA ARG A 95 15.32 -0.75 4.29
C ARG A 95 16.69 -1.36 3.94
N PRO A 96 16.86 -1.95 2.74
CA PRO A 96 18.14 -2.53 2.33
C PRO A 96 19.26 -1.50 2.41
N ALA A 97 20.38 -1.89 3.02
CA ALA A 97 21.56 -1.03 3.09
C ALA A 97 22.27 -0.97 1.73
N SER A 98 22.27 -2.08 1.00
CA SER A 98 22.73 -2.15 -0.38
C SER A 98 21.56 -2.22 -1.34
N CYS A 99 21.27 -1.10 -2.01
CA CYS A 99 20.31 -1.05 -3.12
C CYS A 99 21.06 -0.77 -4.43
N PRO A 100 20.88 -1.58 -5.48
CA PRO A 100 21.45 -1.27 -6.80
C PRO A 100 20.93 0.07 -7.33
N ASP A 101 21.80 0.92 -7.86
CA ASP A 101 21.44 2.27 -8.36
C ASP A 101 20.36 2.26 -9.46
N SER A 102 20.20 1.13 -10.16
CA SER A 102 19.21 0.94 -11.21
C SER A 102 17.78 0.74 -10.70
N MET A 103 17.57 0.59 -9.39
CA MET A 103 16.27 0.29 -8.80
C MET A 103 15.98 1.11 -7.53
N ASP A 104 14.70 1.25 -7.21
CA ASP A 104 14.26 1.81 -5.95
C ASP A 104 13.85 0.66 -5.01
N CYS A 105 14.69 0.40 -4.00
CA CYS A 105 14.42 -0.64 -3.01
C CYS A 105 13.53 -0.15 -1.86
N GLU A 106 13.26 1.17 -1.78
CA GLU A 106 12.43 1.72 -0.72
C GLU A 106 10.95 1.67 -1.10
N HIS A 107 10.18 0.90 -0.34
CA HIS A 107 8.74 0.86 -0.51
C HIS A 107 8.04 1.94 0.35
N LEU A 108 7.49 2.98 -0.29
CA LEU A 108 6.84 4.13 0.41
C LEU A 108 5.63 3.74 1.28
N GLY A 109 5.05 2.56 1.05
CA GLY A 109 3.92 2.02 1.81
C GLY A 109 4.28 1.26 3.08
N VAL A 110 5.57 1.14 3.44
CA VAL A 110 6.05 0.33 4.58
C VAL A 110 7.08 1.11 5.40
N GLU A 111 6.89 1.19 6.71
CA GLU A 111 7.83 1.81 7.63
C GLU A 111 8.95 0.83 8.03
N ASP A 112 10.14 1.37 8.28
CA ASP A 112 11.27 0.58 8.79
C ASP A 112 10.93 0.03 10.18
N GLY A 113 11.13 -1.27 10.39
CA GLY A 113 10.75 -1.95 11.62
C GLY A 113 9.38 -2.66 11.56
N GLU A 114 8.60 -2.48 10.50
CA GLU A 114 7.31 -3.17 10.37
C GLU A 114 7.46 -4.68 10.18
N LYS A 115 6.57 -5.46 10.80
CA LYS A 115 6.51 -6.91 10.59
C LYS A 115 5.78 -7.24 9.30
N ALA A 116 6.38 -8.13 8.52
CA ALA A 116 5.82 -8.64 7.29
C ALA A 116 5.98 -10.16 7.21
N ARG A 117 4.99 -10.84 6.63
CA ARG A 117 5.06 -12.28 6.34
C ARG A 117 5.28 -12.49 4.86
N ILE A 118 6.34 -13.22 4.50
CA ILE A 118 6.63 -13.54 3.12
C ILE A 118 5.58 -14.51 2.59
N VAL A 119 4.88 -14.11 1.52
CA VAL A 119 3.92 -14.97 0.82
C VAL A 119 4.61 -15.69 -0.33
N LYS A 120 5.50 -14.99 -1.04
CA LYS A 120 6.16 -15.52 -2.23
C LYS A 120 7.53 -14.86 -2.41
N VAL A 121 8.52 -15.67 -2.79
CA VAL A 121 9.80 -15.16 -3.31
C VAL A 121 9.66 -15.02 -4.81
N LEU A 122 9.88 -13.81 -5.34
CA LEU A 122 9.77 -13.53 -6.77
C LEU A 122 11.10 -13.71 -7.47
N GLU A 123 12.15 -13.09 -6.95
CA GLU A 123 13.47 -13.05 -7.59
C GLU A 123 14.57 -12.85 -6.56
N ARG A 124 15.77 -13.36 -6.84
CA ARG A 124 16.99 -13.03 -6.13
C ARG A 124 17.75 -11.97 -6.92
N LEU A 125 17.84 -10.76 -6.37
CA LEU A 125 18.42 -9.61 -7.05
C LEU A 125 19.95 -9.53 -6.87
N ALA A 126 20.47 -9.95 -5.71
CA ALA A 126 21.89 -9.96 -5.39
C ALA A 126 22.21 -10.99 -4.28
N PRO A 127 23.48 -11.17 -3.86
CA PRO A 127 23.77 -11.85 -2.60
C PRO A 127 22.99 -11.20 -1.46
N ASN A 128 22.18 -11.99 -0.76
CA ASN A 128 21.32 -11.56 0.33
C ASN A 128 20.21 -10.55 -0.04
N LEU A 129 19.97 -10.21 -1.32
CA LEU A 129 18.93 -9.27 -1.71
C LEU A 129 17.85 -9.97 -2.53
N TRP A 130 16.59 -9.81 -2.12
CA TRP A 130 15.46 -10.57 -2.65
C TRP A 130 14.28 -9.65 -2.96
N LEU A 131 13.61 -9.89 -4.07
CA LEU A 131 12.29 -9.34 -4.36
C LEU A 131 11.23 -10.35 -3.92
N VAL A 132 10.30 -9.91 -3.08
CA VAL A 132 9.29 -10.77 -2.45
C VAL A 132 7.91 -10.13 -2.49
N GLU A 133 6.87 -10.96 -2.44
CA GLU A 133 5.53 -10.53 -2.04
C GLU A 133 5.33 -10.85 -0.56
N ALA A 134 4.93 -9.86 0.22
CA ALA A 134 4.75 -9.99 1.65
C ALA A 134 3.44 -9.36 2.15
N GLU A 135 2.77 -10.03 3.09
CA GLU A 135 1.65 -9.49 3.85
C GLU A 135 2.19 -8.62 5.00
N LEU A 136 1.72 -7.38 5.09
CA LEU A 136 2.08 -6.48 6.18
C LEU A 136 1.18 -6.78 7.38
N LEU A 137 1.79 -7.01 8.54
CA LEU A 137 1.09 -7.47 9.73
C LEU A 137 0.59 -6.30 10.60
N GLU A 138 1.18 -5.12 10.42
CA GLU A 138 0.85 -3.92 11.18
C GLU A 138 -0.17 -3.03 10.45
N PRO A 139 -1.01 -2.28 11.18
CA PRO A 139 -1.91 -1.32 10.57
C PRO A 139 -1.12 -0.14 9.96
N PRO A 140 -1.54 0.40 8.81
CA PRO A 140 -0.92 1.61 8.28
C PRO A 140 -1.14 2.80 9.19
N THR A 141 -0.10 3.62 9.33
CA THR A 141 -0.20 4.91 9.99
C THR A 141 -0.59 5.99 8.98
N PRO A 142 -1.44 6.98 9.33
CA PRO A 142 -1.72 8.11 8.44
C PRO A 142 -0.47 8.90 8.01
N ARG A 143 0.64 8.76 8.75
CA ARG A 143 1.93 9.38 8.45
C ARG A 143 2.55 8.83 7.16
N LEU A 144 2.27 7.58 6.77
CA LEU A 144 2.71 7.00 5.50
C LEU A 144 2.28 7.86 4.31
N TRP A 145 1.06 8.40 4.33
CA TRP A 145 0.59 9.29 3.26
C TRP A 145 1.29 10.65 3.23
N LEU A 146 1.68 11.17 4.39
CA LEU A 146 2.45 12.43 4.48
C LEU A 146 3.88 12.23 3.96
N ALA A 147 4.52 11.13 4.35
CA ALA A 147 5.86 10.75 3.88
C ALA A 147 5.86 10.47 2.37
N ALA A 148 4.86 9.71 1.88
CA ALA A 148 4.70 9.42 0.47
C ALA A 148 4.45 10.68 -0.35
N LYS A 149 3.67 11.66 0.15
CA LYS A 149 3.47 12.93 -0.55
C LYS A 149 4.79 13.64 -0.85
N GLN A 150 5.67 13.75 0.15
CA GLN A 150 6.95 14.45 -0.01
C GLN A 150 7.82 13.78 -1.06
N LYS A 151 7.93 12.45 -1.03
CA LYS A 151 8.74 11.68 -1.98
C LYS A 151 8.13 11.56 -3.38
N LEU A 152 6.82 11.39 -3.49
CA LEU A 152 6.13 11.32 -4.80
C LEU A 152 6.15 12.65 -5.55
N LEU A 153 6.15 13.79 -4.83
CA LEU A 153 6.31 15.11 -5.46
C LEU A 153 7.75 15.38 -5.91
N GLN A 154 8.74 14.74 -5.30
CA GLN A 154 10.16 14.88 -5.62
C GLN A 154 10.64 13.90 -6.69
N ARG A 155 9.88 12.84 -7.00
CA ARG A 155 10.22 11.93 -8.10
C ARG A 155 10.10 12.70 -9.43
N PRO A 156 11.18 12.74 -10.25
CA PRO A 156 11.06 13.27 -11.60
C PRO A 156 9.97 12.47 -12.32
N ARG A 157 9.01 13.18 -12.92
CA ARG A 157 8.06 12.55 -13.84
C ARG A 157 8.90 12.01 -15.00
N ARG A 158 9.13 10.69 -15.02
CA ARG A 158 9.65 10.01 -16.20
C ARG A 158 8.61 10.05 -17.29
#